data_AF-A0A3N5NMN5-F1
#
_entry.id   AF-A0A3N5NMN5-F1
#
_cell.length_a   1.000
_cell.length_b   1.000
_cell.length_c   1.000
_cell.angle_alpha   90.00
_cell.angle_beta   90.00
_cell.angle_gamma   90.00
#
_symmetry.space_group_name_H-M   'P 1'
#
loop_
_entity.id
_entity.type
_entity.pdbx_description
1 polymer ?
#
loop_
_entity_poly.entity_id
_entity_poly.type
_entity_poly.pdbx_seq_one_letter_code
_entity_poly.pdbx_strand_id
1 'polypeptide(L)' 'DETPFFALVRAHTLQGTFCDPAYGGNANFVGWDLLGYPGVRLNATAADQRMSGYAKPIRRSAYDYAMFAATTHEAGNVH' A
#
# COMPACT_ATOMS: atom_id res chain seq x y z
N ASP A 1 0.49 0.47 -32.04
CA ASP A 1 -0.53 -0.44 -31.49
C ASP A 1 0.11 -1.48 -30.60
N GLU A 2 -0.22 -1.46 -29.30
CA GLU A 2 0.05 -2.57 -28.39
C GLU A 2 -0.96 -3.69 -28.69
N THR A 3 -0.51 -4.94 -28.71
CA THR A 3 -1.44 -6.07 -28.78
C THR A 3 -2.24 -6.14 -27.46
N PRO A 4 -3.51 -6.60 -27.48
CA PRO A 4 -4.32 -6.71 -26.26
C PRO A 4 -3.64 -7.51 -25.13
N PHE A 5 -2.85 -8.53 -25.49
CA PHE A 5 -2.05 -9.30 -24.56
C PHE A 5 -0.98 -8.45 -23.86
N PHE A 6 -0.18 -7.69 -24.61
CA PHE A 6 0.89 -6.88 -24.03
C PHE A 6 0.32 -5.78 -23.11
N ALA A 7 -0.77 -5.13 -23.54
CA ALA A 7 -1.45 -4.12 -22.74
C ALA A 7 -1.92 -4.69 -21.39
N LEU A 8 -2.47 -5.92 -21.40
CA LEU A 8 -2.93 -6.61 -20.19
C LEU A 8 -1.76 -6.93 -19.24
N VAL A 9 -0.68 -7.51 -19.77
CA VAL A 9 0.52 -7.84 -18.97
C VAL A 9 1.12 -6.58 -18.37
N ARG A 10 1.24 -5.50 -19.15
CA ARG A 10 1.73 -4.21 -18.69
C ARG A 10 0.86 -3.65 -17.56
N ALA A 11 -0.46 -3.67 -17.72
CA ALA A 11 -1.39 -3.19 -16.71
C ALA A 11 -1.26 -3.96 -15.38
N HIS A 12 -1.26 -5.29 -15.44
CA HIS A 12 -1.13 -6.11 -14.23
C HIS A 12 0.25 -6.00 -13.57
N THR A 13 1.31 -5.80 -14.36
CA THR A 13 2.65 -5.56 -13.81
C THR A 13 2.68 -4.26 -13.02
N LEU A 14 2.09 -3.19 -13.56
CA LEU A 14 1.99 -1.91 -12.83
C LEU A 14 1.14 -2.06 -11.56
N GLN A 15 0.01 -2.75 -11.64
CA GLN A 15 -0.83 -3.04 -10.48
C GLN A 15 -0.05 -3.80 -9.41
N GLY A 16 0.60 -4.91 -9.75
CA GLY A 16 1.38 -5.70 -8.79
C GLY A 16 2.61 -4.97 -8.26
N THR A 17 3.23 -4.09 -9.04
CA THR A 17 4.42 -3.32 -8.62
C THR A 17 4.06 -2.25 -7.60
N PHE A 18 2.91 -1.58 -7.78
CA PHE A 18 2.54 -0.40 -6.98
C PHE A 18 1.35 -0.62 -6.03
N CYS A 19 0.82 -1.85 -5.94
CA CYS A 19 -0.26 -2.18 -5.01
C CYS A 19 0.16 -2.07 -3.54
N ASP A 20 -0.81 -2.23 -2.65
CA ASP A 20 -0.54 -2.49 -1.25
C ASP A 20 0.16 -3.86 -1.09
N PRO A 21 1.25 -3.97 -0.30
CA PRO A 21 1.97 -5.22 -0.14
C PRO A 21 1.16 -6.39 0.46
N ALA A 22 0.04 -6.11 1.15
CA ALA A 22 -0.84 -7.15 1.68
C ALA A 22 -1.49 -8.02 0.59
N TYR A 23 -1.55 -7.55 -0.65
CA TYR A 23 -2.04 -8.35 -1.79
C TYR A 23 -0.96 -9.28 -2.38
N GLY A 24 0.23 -9.34 -1.79
CA GLY A 24 1.35 -10.18 -2.23
C GLY A 24 2.23 -9.58 -3.35
N GLY A 25 1.83 -8.43 -3.91
CA GLY A 25 2.69 -7.60 -4.76
C GLY A 25 3.53 -6.61 -3.95
N ASN A 26 4.18 -5.66 -4.64
CA ASN A 26 4.97 -4.56 -4.04
C ASN A 26 5.82 -5.00 -2.82
N ALA A 27 6.53 -6.12 -2.97
CA ALA A 27 7.29 -6.71 -1.89
C ALA A 27 8.28 -5.69 -1.29
N ASN A 28 8.34 -5.63 0.03
CA ASN A 28 9.18 -4.69 0.77
C ASN A 28 8.94 -3.21 0.43
N PHE A 29 7.78 -2.86 -0.14
CA PHE A 29 7.39 -1.50 -0.49
C PHE A 29 8.24 -0.86 -1.59
N VAL A 30 8.97 -1.66 -2.39
CA VAL A 30 9.91 -1.14 -3.42
C VAL A 30 9.21 -0.25 -4.45
N GLY A 31 8.00 -0.59 -4.87
CA GLY A 31 7.22 0.24 -5.79
C GLY A 31 6.85 1.60 -5.19
N TRP A 32 6.58 1.65 -3.88
CA TRP A 32 6.32 2.90 -3.18
C TRP A 32 7.60 3.73 -3.02
N ASP A 33 8.73 3.08 -2.73
CA ASP A 33 10.04 3.73 -2.67
C ASP A 33 10.40 4.37 -4.02
N LEU A 34 10.12 3.69 -5.14
CA LEU A 34 10.32 4.23 -6.50
C LEU A 34 9.48 5.49 -6.79
N LEU A 35 8.26 5.55 -6.28
CA LEU A 35 7.38 6.71 -6.43
C LEU A 35 7.68 7.84 -5.42
N GLY A 36 8.51 7.57 -4.41
CA GLY A 36 8.62 8.42 -3.23
C GLY A 36 7.33 8.49 -2.42
N TYR A 37 6.45 7.50 -2.55
CA TYR A 37 5.19 7.44 -1.81
C TYR A 37 5.46 7.00 -0.36
N PRO A 38 5.16 7.82 0.65
CA PRO A 38 5.54 7.57 2.03
C PRO A 38 4.63 6.56 2.76
N GLY A 39 3.70 5.92 2.05
CA GLY A 39 2.69 5.02 2.61
C GLY A 39 1.39 5.71 3.03
N VAL A 40 0.40 4.89 3.40
CA VAL A 40 -0.93 5.34 3.80
C VAL A 40 -0.88 6.12 5.10
N ARG A 41 -1.46 7.32 5.13
CA ARG A 41 -1.56 8.19 6.30
C ARG A 41 -3.02 8.54 6.55
N LEU A 42 -3.51 8.20 7.74
CA LEU A 42 -4.90 8.46 8.14
C LEU A 42 -5.08 9.83 8.79
N ASN A 43 -3.97 10.43 9.22
CA ASN A 43 -3.93 11.76 9.81
C ASN A 43 -2.79 12.57 9.17
N ALA A 44 -2.96 13.89 9.19
CA ALA A 44 -1.94 14.85 8.80
C ALA A 44 -1.84 15.90 9.90
N THR A 45 -0.62 16.13 10.40
CA THR A 45 -0.37 17.23 11.34
C THR A 45 -0.21 18.55 10.58
N ALA A 46 -0.32 19.68 11.28
CA ALA A 46 -0.03 20.99 10.67
C ALA A 46 1.42 21.08 10.16
N ALA A 47 2.35 20.30 10.71
CA ALA A 47 3.72 20.22 10.21
C ALA A 47 3.80 19.44 8.88
N ASP A 48 3.07 18.32 8.75
CA ASP A 48 3.01 17.54 7.50
C ASP A 48 2.42 18.38 6.35
N GLN A 49 1.41 19.19 6.64
CA GLN A 49 0.77 20.10 5.67
C GLN A 49 1.68 21.20 5.14
N ARG A 50 2.70 21.61 5.92
CA ARG A 50 3.67 22.62 5.48
C ARG A 50 4.61 22.08 4.41
N MET A 51 4.61 20.76 4.15
CA MET A 51 5.37 20.11 3.09
C MET A 51 6.85 20.52 3.05
N SER A 52 7.47 20.79 4.19
CA SER A 52 8.84 21.35 4.23
C SER A 52 9.94 20.32 3.94
N GLY A 53 9.58 19.12 3.46
CA GLY A 53 10.49 18.02 3.15
C GLY A 53 9.73 16.75 2.74
N TYR A 54 10.47 15.71 2.38
CA TYR A 54 9.89 14.39 2.09
C TYR A 54 9.33 13.77 3.37
N ALA A 55 8.08 13.31 3.29
CA ALA A 55 7.46 12.58 4.38
C ALA A 55 8.26 11.29 4.65
N LYS A 56 8.49 10.98 5.93
CA LYS A 56 9.18 9.74 6.32
C LYS A 56 8.37 8.53 5.80
N PRO A 57 9.00 7.59 5.07
CA PRO A 57 8.31 6.38 4.62
C PRO A 57 7.80 5.57 5.80
N ILE A 58 6.55 5.14 5.71
CA ILE A 58 5.90 4.24 6.66
C ILE A 58 5.68 2.93 5.91
N ARG A 59 6.46 1.91 6.26
CA ARG A 59 6.35 0.54 5.71
C ARG A 59 5.17 -0.20 6.35
N ARG A 60 3.96 0.28 6.06
CA ARG A 60 2.72 -0.22 6.62
C ARG A 60 1.66 -0.35 5.52
N SER A 61 1.00 -1.50 5.47
CA SER A 61 -0.17 -1.73 4.64
C SER A 61 -1.40 -0.96 5.15
N ALA A 62 -2.36 -0.68 4.28
CA ALA A 62 -3.69 -0.21 4.68
C ALA A 62 -4.35 -1.17 5.69
N TYR A 63 -4.13 -2.48 5.56
CA TYR A 63 -4.75 -3.50 6.40
C TYR A 63 -4.09 -3.66 7.78
N ASP A 64 -2.91 -3.08 8.00
CA ASP A 64 -2.30 -3.01 9.33
C ASP A 64 -3.05 -2.02 10.25
N TYR A 65 -3.91 -1.17 9.69
CA TYR A 65 -4.76 -0.29 10.47
C TYR A 65 -6.02 -1.03 10.93
N ALA A 66 -6.28 -1.01 12.25
CA ALA A 66 -7.45 -1.67 12.85
C ALA A 66 -8.80 -1.24 12.25
N MET A 67 -8.89 -0.03 11.69
CA MET A 67 -10.10 0.45 11.01
C MET A 67 -10.39 -0.27 9.68
N PHE A 68 -9.39 -0.92 9.10
CA PHE A 68 -9.46 -1.61 7.80
C PHE A 68 -9.08 -3.09 7.88
N ALA A 69 -8.51 -3.53 9.01
CA ALA A 69 -8.40 -4.94 9.30
C ALA A 69 -9.80 -5.57 9.17
N ALA A 70 -9.94 -6.54 8.27
CA ALA A 70 -11.13 -7.37 8.27
C ALA A 70 -11.23 -7.97 9.67
N THR A 71 -12.34 -7.75 10.37
CA THR A 71 -12.62 -8.44 11.63
C THR A 71 -12.43 -9.92 11.38
N THR A 72 -11.33 -10.50 11.85
CA THR A 72 -11.22 -11.94 11.98
C THR A 72 -12.34 -12.33 12.92
N HIS A 73 -13.41 -12.92 12.38
CA HIS A 73 -14.44 -13.54 13.20
C HIS A 73 -13.72 -14.63 14.00
N GLU A 74 -13.58 -14.40 15.30
CA GLU A 74 -12.87 -15.28 16.21
C GLU A 74 -13.51 -16.66 16.19
N ALA A 75 -12.84 -17.60 15.50
CA ALA A 75 -13.09 -19.01 15.68
C ALA A 75 -12.44 -19.44 16.99
N GLY A 76 -13.23 -19.36 18.06
CA GLY A 76 -13.19 -20.19 19.28
C GLY A 76 -11.87 -20.36 20.00
N ASN A 77 -11.79 -19.83 21.22
CA ASN A 77 -11.51 -20.71 22.36
C ASN A 77 -12.09 -20.14 23.66
N VAL A 78 -13.09 -20.83 24.19
CA VAL A 78 -13.58 -20.68 25.55
C VAL A 78 -12.65 -21.43 26.50
N HIS A 79 -12.15 -20.72 27.51
CA HIS A 79 -11.77 -21.27 28.80
C HIS A 79 -12.31 -20.34 29.89
#